data_AF-A0A399EEJ0-F1
#
_entry.id   AF-A0A399EEJ0-F1
#
_cell.length_a   1.000
_cell.length_b   1.000
_cell.length_c   1.000
_cell.angle_alpha   90.00
_cell.angle_beta   90.00
_cell.angle_gamma   90.00
#
_symmetry.space_group_name_H-M   'P 1'
#
loop_
_entity.id
_entity.type
_entity.pdbx_description
1 polymer ?
#
loop_
_entity_poly.entity_id
_entity_poly.type
_entity_poly.pdbx_seq_one_letter_code
_entity_poly.pdbx_strand_id
1 'polypeptide(L)'
;MARLGFLGLIVGLLGLLVGVLAQPPAQKAKALGLPEGVVQVSSCVPGMGEHWAKPQDLPFGPIYGVMGEKVVFVEIMVSQADFVAGKSWTEVLRPLKGHAIDHVDIEFQPKGHEGYEVPHYDVHAYFVPHAEHTGYCL
;
A
#
# COMPACT_ATOMS: atom_id res chain seq x y z
N MET A 1 -73.74 12.53 -3.10
CA MET A 1 -73.52 12.39 -1.64
C MET A 1 -73.18 10.92 -1.41
N ALA A 2 -72.07 10.47 -0.84
CA ALA A 2 -70.82 11.05 -0.36
C ALA A 2 -69.74 9.95 -0.54
N ARG A 3 -68.52 10.34 -0.91
CA ARG A 3 -67.33 9.47 -0.95
C ARG A 3 -66.75 9.41 0.45
N LEU A 4 -66.38 8.21 0.93
CA LEU A 4 -65.42 8.07 2.03
C LEU A 4 -64.61 6.77 1.83
N GLY A 5 -63.44 6.91 1.21
CA GLY A 5 -62.41 5.88 1.18
C GLY A 5 -61.18 6.46 1.88
N PHE A 6 -60.91 6.01 3.10
CA PHE A 6 -59.68 6.32 3.82
C PHE A 6 -58.55 5.49 3.21
N LEU A 7 -57.71 6.10 2.37
CA LEU A 7 -56.40 5.55 2.03
C LEU A 7 -55.38 6.21 2.96
N GLY A 8 -55.00 5.50 4.02
CA GLY A 8 -53.89 5.89 4.87
C GLY A 8 -52.57 5.79 4.10
N LEU A 9 -51.95 6.93 3.86
CA LEU A 9 -50.64 7.09 3.25
C LEU A 9 -49.57 6.62 4.25
N ILE A 10 -49.07 5.38 4.10
CA ILE A 10 -47.81 4.99 4.75
C ILE A 10 -46.67 5.50 3.87
N VAL A 11 -46.11 6.64 4.28
CA VAL A 11 -44.87 7.18 3.74
C VAL A 11 -43.73 6.24 4.13
N GLY A 12 -43.25 5.46 3.16
CA GLY A 12 -42.03 4.67 3.33
C GLY A 12 -40.82 5.60 3.40
N LEU A 13 -40.22 5.74 4.58
CA LEU A 13 -38.84 6.20 4.70
C LEU A 13 -37.93 5.07 4.19
N LEU A 14 -37.53 5.14 2.92
CA LEU A 14 -36.35 4.41 2.45
C LEU A 14 -35.12 5.10 3.03
N GLY A 15 -34.57 4.53 4.10
CA GLY A 15 -33.24 4.88 4.58
C GLY A 15 -32.20 4.49 3.53
N LEU A 16 -31.50 5.49 2.97
CA LEU A 16 -30.28 5.25 2.20
C LEU A 16 -29.22 4.67 3.15
N LEU A 17 -29.06 3.35 3.14
CA LEU A 17 -27.82 2.72 3.60
C LEU A 17 -26.73 3.06 2.57
N VAL A 18 -25.97 4.11 2.85
CA VAL A 18 -24.72 4.36 2.13
C VAL A 18 -23.70 3.34 2.64
N GLY A 19 -23.65 2.17 2.00
CA GLY A 19 -22.54 1.25 2.19
C GLY A 19 -21.26 1.93 1.69
N VAL A 20 -20.24 2.01 2.54
CA VAL A 20 -18.90 2.44 2.13
C VAL A 20 -18.35 1.33 1.23
N LEU A 21 -18.55 1.47 -0.09
CA LEU A 21 -17.91 0.59 -1.05
C LEU A 21 -16.40 0.86 -1.03
N ALA A 22 -15.60 -0.19 -0.91
CA ALA A 22 -14.15 -0.08 -1.08
C ALA A 22 -13.85 0.57 -2.44
N GLN A 23 -13.00 1.60 -2.43
CA GLN A 23 -12.63 2.30 -3.66
C GLN A 23 -11.89 1.34 -4.61
N PRO A 24 -12.10 1.45 -5.94
CA PRO A 24 -11.29 0.72 -6.90
C PRO A 24 -9.80 0.98 -6.67
N PRO A 25 -8.91 -0.02 -6.85
CA PRO A 25 -7.48 0.12 -6.55
C PRO A 25 -6.81 1.35 -7.19
N ALA A 26 -7.17 1.67 -8.44
CA ALA A 26 -6.64 2.85 -9.13
C ALA A 26 -7.07 4.18 -8.47
N GLN A 27 -8.29 4.25 -7.93
CA GLN A 27 -8.76 5.43 -7.19
C GLN A 27 -8.04 5.56 -5.85
N LYS A 28 -7.83 4.45 -5.15
CA LYS A 28 -7.05 4.40 -3.90
C LYS A 28 -5.61 4.87 -4.13
N ALA A 29 -4.92 4.31 -5.12
CA ALA A 29 -3.54 4.71 -5.47
C ALA A 29 -3.44 6.21 -5.75
N LYS A 30 -4.39 6.76 -6.52
CA LYS A 30 -4.46 8.20 -6.78
C LYS A 30 -4.70 9.03 -5.52
N ALA A 31 -5.60 8.59 -4.63
CA ALA A 31 -5.90 9.29 -3.38
C ALA A 31 -4.69 9.32 -2.43
N LEU A 32 -3.89 8.25 -2.43
CA LEU A 32 -2.65 8.13 -1.67
C LEU A 32 -1.47 8.90 -2.28
N GLY A 33 -1.64 9.51 -3.46
CA GLY A 33 -0.55 10.20 -4.16
C GLY A 33 0.51 9.26 -4.73
N LEU A 34 0.20 7.97 -4.90
CA LEU A 34 1.11 7.02 -5.55
C LEU A 34 1.30 7.38 -7.03
N PRO A 35 2.47 7.10 -7.62
CA PRO A 35 2.71 7.33 -9.04
C PRO A 35 1.68 6.63 -9.94
N GLU A 36 1.36 7.26 -11.07
CA GLU A 36 0.49 6.65 -12.09
C GLU A 36 1.03 5.28 -12.54
N GLY A 37 0.14 4.30 -12.68
CA GLY A 37 0.48 2.92 -13.07
C GLY A 37 0.88 2.00 -11.92
N VAL A 38 0.94 2.52 -10.68
CA VAL A 38 1.11 1.69 -9.49
C VAL A 38 -0.18 0.92 -9.20
N VAL A 39 -0.04 -0.39 -8.97
CA VAL A 39 -1.12 -1.32 -8.64
C VAL A 39 -0.79 -2.08 -7.37
N GLN A 40 -1.80 -2.62 -6.71
CA GLN A 40 -1.59 -3.53 -5.58
C GLN A 40 -1.01 -4.86 -6.09
N VAL A 41 0.11 -5.28 -5.51
CA VAL A 41 0.83 -6.50 -5.88
C VAL A 41 0.77 -7.57 -4.80
N SER A 42 0.56 -7.18 -3.54
CA SER A 42 0.24 -8.09 -2.45
C SER A 42 -0.87 -7.50 -1.56
N SER A 43 -1.58 -8.40 -0.88
CA SER A 43 -2.47 -8.03 0.22
C SER A 43 -1.65 -7.72 1.49
N CYS A 44 -2.26 -7.85 2.67
CA CYS A 44 -1.63 -7.50 3.94
C CYS A 44 -0.42 -8.41 4.24
N VAL A 45 0.80 -7.87 4.22
CA VAL A 45 2.02 -8.55 4.67
C VAL A 45 2.31 -8.18 6.13
N PRO A 46 2.53 -9.17 7.03
CA PRO A 46 2.82 -8.92 8.46
C PRO A 46 3.91 -7.88 8.67
N GLY A 47 3.62 -6.87 9.49
CA GLY A 47 4.56 -5.80 9.82
C GLY A 47 4.75 -4.72 8.75
N MET A 48 4.12 -4.85 7.58
CA MET A 48 4.38 -3.99 6.41
C MET A 48 3.12 -3.38 5.79
N GLY A 49 2.02 -4.14 5.72
CA GLY A 49 0.80 -3.71 5.04
C GLY A 49 0.68 -4.27 3.62
N GLU A 50 -0.13 -3.64 2.79
CA GLU A 50 -0.27 -3.96 1.37
C GLU A 50 0.96 -3.48 0.59
N HIS A 51 1.45 -4.25 -0.38
CA HIS A 51 2.47 -3.76 -1.30
C HIS A 51 1.84 -3.27 -2.61
N TRP A 52 2.35 -2.13 -3.08
CA TRP A 52 1.94 -1.49 -4.30
C TRP A 52 3.17 -1.14 -5.14
N ALA A 53 3.17 -1.50 -6.42
CA ALA A 53 4.28 -1.21 -7.31
C ALA A 53 3.81 -1.08 -8.77
N LYS A 54 4.69 -0.56 -9.63
CA LYS A 54 4.54 -0.76 -11.07
C LYS A 54 5.06 -2.15 -11.41
N PRO A 55 4.31 -3.01 -12.12
CA PRO A 55 4.76 -4.37 -12.41
C PRO A 55 6.11 -4.44 -13.14
N GLN A 56 6.42 -3.44 -13.97
CA GLN A 56 7.67 -3.35 -14.73
C GLN A 56 8.90 -2.97 -13.89
N ASP A 57 8.70 -2.44 -12.68
CA ASP A 57 9.78 -2.03 -11.79
C ASP A 57 10.17 -3.18 -10.82
N LEU A 58 9.38 -4.26 -10.78
CA LEU A 58 9.65 -5.44 -9.97
C LEU A 58 10.75 -6.32 -10.59
N PRO A 59 11.56 -7.03 -9.77
CA PRO A 59 11.49 -7.08 -8.31
C PRO A 59 12.16 -5.89 -7.61
N PHE A 60 13.03 -5.12 -8.28
CA PHE A 60 13.85 -4.10 -7.62
C PHE A 60 13.06 -3.01 -6.88
N GLY A 61 11.95 -2.52 -7.44
CA GLY A 61 11.15 -1.43 -6.88
C GLY A 61 11.35 -0.08 -7.60
N PRO A 62 10.76 1.01 -7.09
CA PRO A 62 10.24 1.14 -5.72
C PRO A 62 8.92 0.39 -5.48
N ILE A 63 8.83 -0.23 -4.31
CA ILE A 63 7.61 -0.82 -3.76
C ILE A 63 7.08 0.12 -2.66
N TYR A 64 5.77 0.30 -2.59
CA TYR A 64 5.12 1.19 -1.62
C TYR A 64 4.27 0.37 -0.67
N GLY A 65 4.57 0.49 0.63
CA GLY A 65 3.75 -0.07 1.69
C GLY A 65 2.52 0.80 1.94
N VAL A 66 1.34 0.20 2.05
CA VAL A 66 0.08 0.89 2.32
C VAL A 66 -0.70 0.17 3.40
N MET A 67 -1.20 0.90 4.40
CA MET A 67 -2.12 0.38 5.41
C MET A 67 -3.36 1.28 5.48
N GLY A 68 -4.50 0.76 5.02
CA GLY A 68 -5.73 1.54 4.90
C GLY A 68 -5.55 2.74 3.95
N GLU A 69 -5.68 3.96 4.47
CA GLU A 69 -5.52 5.23 3.74
C GLU A 69 -4.15 5.90 3.99
N LYS A 70 -3.18 5.16 4.55
CA LYS A 70 -1.82 5.66 4.83
C LYS A 70 -0.77 4.99 3.94
N VAL A 71 0.17 5.77 3.43
CA VAL A 71 1.42 5.26 2.87
C VAL A 71 2.41 5.07 4.01
N VAL A 72 2.97 3.87 4.11
CA VAL A 72 3.75 3.39 5.26
C VAL A 72 5.24 3.47 4.98
N PHE A 73 5.68 3.08 3.79
CA PHE A 73 7.09 3.09 3.40
C PHE A 73 7.27 3.15 1.88
N VAL A 74 8.52 3.38 1.48
CA VAL A 74 9.04 2.99 0.16
C VAL A 74 10.16 1.98 0.35
N GLU A 75 10.24 0.98 -0.52
CA GLU A 75 11.17 -0.14 -0.45
C GLU A 75 11.89 -0.32 -1.79
N ILE A 76 13.16 -0.73 -1.71
CA ILE A 76 13.90 -1.30 -2.84
C ILE A 76 14.55 -2.62 -2.42
N MET A 77 14.67 -3.56 -3.36
CA MET A 77 15.33 -4.84 -3.14
C MET A 77 16.68 -4.91 -3.85
N VAL A 78 17.76 -4.82 -3.08
CA VAL A 78 19.14 -4.82 -3.60
C VAL A 78 19.73 -6.22 -3.55
N SER A 79 19.98 -6.84 -4.70
CA SER A 79 20.61 -8.17 -4.72
C SER A 79 22.01 -8.16 -4.10
N GLN A 80 22.34 -9.23 -3.36
CA GLN A 80 23.68 -9.40 -2.80
C GLN A 80 24.74 -9.42 -3.91
N ALA A 81 24.42 -10.03 -5.06
CA ALA A 81 25.31 -10.12 -6.20
C ALA A 81 25.67 -8.73 -6.76
N ASP A 82 24.69 -7.86 -6.97
CA ASP A 82 24.93 -6.48 -7.42
C ASP A 82 25.70 -5.67 -6.37
N PHE A 83 25.41 -5.88 -5.08
CA PHE A 83 26.10 -5.19 -4.00
C PHE A 83 27.59 -5.56 -3.95
N VAL A 84 27.91 -6.86 -4.08
CA VAL A 84 29.29 -7.37 -4.20
C VAL A 84 29.98 -6.84 -5.45
N ALA A 85 29.24 -6.66 -6.55
CA ALA A 85 29.76 -6.08 -7.79
C ALA A 85 30.04 -4.57 -7.70
N GLY A 86 29.75 -3.92 -6.56
CA GLY A 86 29.99 -2.49 -6.36
C GLY A 86 29.05 -1.61 -7.17
N LYS A 87 27.87 -2.14 -7.57
CA LYS A 87 26.85 -1.34 -8.26
C LYS A 87 26.39 -0.21 -7.35
N SER A 88 26.14 0.94 -7.93
CA SER A 88 25.61 2.11 -7.22
C SER A 88 24.11 2.26 -7.48
N TRP A 89 23.37 2.66 -6.46
CA TRP A 89 21.99 3.08 -6.57
C TRP A 89 21.89 4.51 -6.05
N THR A 90 21.53 5.44 -6.94
CA THR A 90 21.42 6.86 -6.60
C THR A 90 19.99 7.30 -6.83
N GLU A 91 19.43 8.07 -5.89
CA GLU A 91 18.08 8.65 -6.00
C GLU A 91 16.93 7.62 -6.16
N VAL A 92 17.13 6.37 -5.74
CA VAL A 92 16.13 5.28 -5.87
C VAL A 92 15.19 5.14 -4.67
N LEU A 93 15.60 5.59 -3.47
CA LEU A 93 14.85 5.47 -2.22
C LEU A 93 14.41 6.87 -1.75
N ARG A 94 13.50 7.49 -2.51
CA ARG A 94 13.01 8.84 -2.24
C ARG A 94 11.66 8.81 -1.51
N PRO A 95 11.44 9.69 -0.51
CA PRO A 95 10.13 9.81 0.09
C PRO A 95 9.10 10.30 -0.94
N LEU A 96 7.87 9.82 -0.84
CA LEU A 96 6.78 10.43 -1.59
C LEU A 96 6.58 11.88 -1.15
N LYS A 97 6.09 12.71 -2.07
CA LYS A 97 5.79 14.11 -1.78
C LYS A 97 4.84 14.21 -0.59
N GLY A 98 5.22 14.97 0.42
CA GLY A 98 4.44 15.17 1.64
C GLY A 98 4.74 14.17 2.76
N HIS A 99 5.63 13.21 2.53
CA HIS A 99 6.12 12.28 3.54
C HIS A 99 7.55 12.61 3.95
N ALA A 100 7.83 12.45 5.24
CA ALA A 100 9.18 12.45 5.79
C ALA A 100 9.57 11.02 6.14
N ILE A 101 10.85 10.68 5.99
CA ILE A 101 11.38 9.39 6.45
C ILE A 101 11.51 9.48 7.98
N ASP A 102 10.89 8.53 8.67
CA ASP A 102 11.03 8.33 10.12
C ASP A 102 12.29 7.53 10.42
N HIS A 103 12.43 6.35 9.81
CA HIS A 103 13.60 5.50 9.93
C HIS A 103 13.83 4.67 8.65
N VAL A 104 14.98 3.99 8.60
CA VAL A 104 15.35 3.08 7.51
C VAL A 104 15.78 1.75 8.11
N ASP A 105 15.19 0.68 7.61
CA ASP A 105 15.60 -0.69 7.90
C ASP A 105 16.30 -1.31 6.69
N ILE A 106 17.33 -2.12 6.96
CA ILE A 106 18.11 -2.84 5.94
C ILE A 106 18.18 -4.30 6.38
N GLU A 107 17.44 -5.15 5.70
CA GLU A 107 17.17 -6.52 6.13
C GLU A 107 17.72 -7.50 5.12
N PHE A 108 18.64 -8.37 5.55
CA PHE A 108 19.20 -9.37 4.66
C PHE A 108 18.28 -10.59 4.57
N GLN A 109 17.85 -10.91 3.36
CA GLN A 109 17.09 -12.10 3.01
C GLN A 109 18.04 -13.16 2.42
N PRO A 110 18.67 -14.03 3.23
CA PRO A 110 19.73 -14.92 2.77
C PRO A 110 19.28 -15.96 1.73
N LYS A 111 17.97 -16.19 1.63
CA LYS A 111 17.35 -17.12 0.67
C LYS A 111 16.32 -16.45 -0.22
N GLY A 112 16.16 -15.13 -0.12
CA GLY A 112 15.04 -14.40 -0.68
C GLY A 112 13.68 -14.78 -0.08
N HIS A 113 12.62 -14.33 -0.73
CA HIS A 113 11.23 -14.63 -0.40
C HIS A 113 10.38 -14.74 -1.68
N GLU A 114 9.09 -15.09 -1.53
CA GLU A 114 8.17 -15.16 -2.67
C GLU A 114 8.19 -13.83 -3.46
N GLY A 115 8.34 -13.91 -4.78
CA GLY A 115 8.49 -12.75 -5.66
C GLY A 115 9.94 -12.33 -5.93
N TYR A 116 10.91 -12.72 -5.08
CA TYR A 116 12.33 -12.50 -5.34
C TYR A 116 13.24 -13.55 -4.65
N GLU A 117 13.45 -14.68 -5.32
CA GLU A 117 14.06 -15.90 -4.75
C GLU A 117 15.60 -15.94 -4.85
N VAL A 118 16.27 -14.81 -4.61
CA VAL A 118 17.74 -14.73 -4.56
C VAL A 118 18.17 -14.02 -3.28
N PRO A 119 19.42 -14.18 -2.80
CA PRO A 119 19.90 -13.38 -1.67
C PRO A 119 19.87 -11.89 -1.99
N HIS A 120 19.16 -11.11 -1.19
CA HIS A 120 19.03 -9.66 -1.37
C HIS A 120 18.86 -8.96 -0.01
N TYR A 121 18.96 -7.64 -0.04
CA TYR A 121 18.59 -6.76 1.05
C TYR A 121 17.28 -6.07 0.71
N ASP A 122 16.30 -6.17 1.60
CA ASP A 122 15.15 -5.29 1.59
C ASP A 122 15.56 -4.00 2.29
N VAL A 123 15.42 -2.89 1.59
CA VAL A 123 15.75 -1.57 2.12
C VAL A 123 14.48 -0.75 2.19
N HIS A 124 13.93 -0.65 3.39
CA HIS A 124 12.69 0.05 3.68
C HIS A 124 12.99 1.44 4.23
N ALA A 125 12.45 2.48 3.61
CA ALA A 125 12.36 3.81 4.20
C ALA A 125 10.93 4.05 4.67
N TYR A 126 10.72 3.96 5.97
CA TYR A 126 9.41 4.10 6.61
C TYR A 126 9.04 5.57 6.82
N PHE A 127 7.76 5.88 6.69
CA PHE A 127 7.15 7.19 6.95
C PHE A 127 6.36 7.23 8.27
N VAL A 128 6.33 6.11 9.00
CA VAL A 128 5.66 5.94 10.29
C VAL A 128 6.64 5.40 11.33
N PRO A 129 6.38 5.59 12.65
CA PRO A 129 7.24 5.04 13.70
C PRO A 129 7.36 3.51 13.62
N HIS A 130 8.53 2.98 13.98
CA HIS A 130 8.80 1.53 13.95
C HIS A 130 7.76 0.69 14.74
N ALA A 131 7.36 1.20 15.90
CA ALA A 131 6.35 0.55 16.74
C ALA A 131 4.93 0.55 16.13
N GLU A 132 4.66 1.39 15.12
CA GLU A 132 3.36 1.43 14.45
C GLU A 132 3.24 0.29 13.44
N HIS A 133 4.21 0.16 12.52
CA HIS A 133 4.08 -0.79 11.40
C HIS A 133 4.23 -2.24 11.82
N THR A 134 5.03 -2.53 12.84
CA THR A 134 5.20 -3.90 13.37
C THR A 134 3.90 -4.51 13.94
N GLY A 135 2.88 -3.68 14.21
CA GLY A 135 1.53 -4.12 14.58
C GLY A 135 0.56 -4.31 13.41
N TYR A 136 0.98 -4.11 12.16
CA TYR A 136 0.12 -4.26 11.00
C TYR A 136 -0.01 -5.73 10.57
N CYS A 137 -1.19 -6.08 10.06
CA CYS A 137 -1.48 -7.39 9.46
C CYS A 137 -1.22 -8.59 10.41
N LEU A 138 -1.54 -8.43 11.70
CA LEU A 138 -1.54 -9.51 12.70
C LEU A 138 -2.70 -10.49 12.52
#